data_AF-A0A369JMG2-F1
#
_entry.id   AF-A0A369JMG2-F1
#
_cell.length_a   1.000
_cell.length_b   1.000
_cell.length_c   1.000
_cell.angle_alpha   90.00
_cell.angle_beta   90.00
_cell.angle_gamma   90.00
#
_symmetry.space_group_name_H-M   'P 1'
#
loop_
_entity.id
_entity.type
_entity.pdbx_description
1 polymer ?
#
loop_
_entity_poly.entity_id
_entity_poly.type
_entity_poly.pdbx_seq_one_letter_code
_entity_poly.pdbx_strand_id
1 'polypeptide(L)'
;MHPTLEKLMPAFKLKLPDAFSKAPKQPLALPRSLLILICLSLLGSCLTLVISMLDLGYLSMWLAPCVAIYTLIFHIGTILIARRPRVPDAPSYFSTAIFCGYLLALIWLVAFILTLLVLMSSQVAYHQVSYLQQHGLPCTVHTQRIQVFLTVYEVVMVGGFAVKGHSIVESEGPDPHNWRYAEHASLDLESVISLYE
;
A
#
# COMPACT_ATOMS: atom_id res chain seq x y z
N MET A 1 14.91 43.82 -55.01
CA MET A 1 13.70 42.97 -54.87
C MET A 1 14.11 41.73 -54.09
N HIS A 2 13.88 41.76 -52.77
CA HIS A 2 14.19 40.63 -51.88
C HIS A 2 13.09 39.57 -52.02
N PRO A 3 13.40 38.30 -52.33
CA PRO A 3 12.43 37.24 -52.18
C PRO A 3 12.09 37.08 -50.70
N THR A 4 10.81 37.29 -50.38
CA THR A 4 10.21 37.20 -49.05
C THR A 4 10.45 35.82 -48.44
N LEU A 5 10.96 35.80 -47.20
CA LEU A 5 11.26 34.62 -46.37
C LEU A 5 10.05 33.66 -46.16
N GLU A 6 8.85 34.07 -46.52
CA GLU A 6 7.62 33.26 -46.43
C GLU A 6 7.58 32.05 -47.38
N LYS A 7 8.40 32.03 -48.44
CA LYS A 7 8.44 30.89 -49.38
C LYS A 7 9.33 29.72 -48.94
N LEU A 8 10.06 29.83 -47.83
CA LEU A 8 10.97 28.79 -47.34
C LEU A 8 10.40 27.92 -46.21
N MET A 9 9.13 28.11 -45.82
CA MET A 9 8.47 27.23 -44.84
C MET A 9 7.30 26.42 -45.41
N PRO A 10 7.45 25.64 -46.51
CA PRO A 10 6.56 24.52 -46.72
C PRO A 10 7.05 23.34 -45.87
N ALA A 11 6.27 23.01 -44.84
CA ALA A 11 6.19 21.65 -44.30
C ALA A 11 7.48 21.04 -43.74
N PHE A 12 8.10 21.67 -42.74
CA PHE A 12 8.74 20.89 -41.68
C PHE A 12 7.64 20.31 -40.77
N LYS A 13 6.78 19.45 -41.34
CA LYS A 13 6.06 18.44 -40.55
C LYS A 13 7.13 17.43 -40.17
N LEU A 14 7.95 17.81 -39.19
CA LEU A 14 8.82 16.88 -38.51
C LEU A 14 7.85 15.84 -37.93
N LYS A 15 7.77 14.68 -38.59
CA LYS A 15 7.19 13.47 -38.02
C LYS A 15 8.09 13.21 -36.81
N LEU A 16 7.74 13.81 -35.67
CA LEU A 16 8.28 13.40 -34.39
C LEU A 16 8.06 11.89 -34.37
N PRO A 17 9.13 11.08 -34.27
CA PRO A 17 8.98 9.65 -34.12
C PRO A 17 7.91 9.38 -33.05
N ASP A 18 7.01 8.43 -33.27
CA ASP A 18 5.94 8.09 -32.32
C ASP A 18 6.45 7.82 -30.88
N ALA A 19 7.77 7.64 -30.73
CA ALA A 19 8.52 7.65 -29.48
C ALA A 19 8.30 8.91 -28.62
N PHE A 20 8.18 10.11 -29.19
CA PHE A 20 7.99 11.36 -28.43
C PHE A 20 6.53 11.62 -28.01
N SER A 21 5.57 10.93 -28.62
CA SER A 21 4.14 11.04 -28.28
C SER A 21 3.76 10.16 -27.07
N LYS A 22 4.57 9.13 -26.78
CA LYS A 22 4.40 8.35 -25.55
C LYS A 22 4.98 9.12 -24.38
N ALA A 23 4.12 9.86 -23.69
CA ALA A 23 4.44 10.40 -22.37
C ALA A 23 5.11 9.29 -21.52
N PRO A 24 6.25 9.57 -20.85
CA PRO A 24 6.96 8.57 -20.08
C PRO A 24 5.99 7.89 -19.12
N LYS A 25 5.77 6.58 -19.33
CA LYS A 25 4.89 5.77 -18.49
C LYS A 25 5.39 5.92 -17.06
N GLN A 26 4.48 6.30 -16.17
CA GLN A 26 4.82 6.81 -14.84
C GLN A 26 5.71 5.84 -14.07
N PRO A 27 6.73 6.34 -13.34
CA PRO A 27 7.71 5.53 -12.61
C PRO A 27 7.15 4.84 -11.36
N LEU A 28 5.83 4.83 -11.19
CA LEU A 28 5.18 4.19 -10.05
C LEU A 28 4.95 2.71 -10.37
N ALA A 29 5.84 1.86 -9.85
CA ALA A 29 5.75 0.41 -9.95
C ALA A 29 4.58 -0.23 -9.15
N LEU A 30 3.54 0.55 -8.85
CA LEU A 30 2.36 0.10 -8.13
C LEU A 30 1.13 0.88 -8.59
N PRO A 31 0.00 0.22 -8.89
CA PRO A 31 -1.26 0.88 -9.20
C PRO A 31 -1.62 1.91 -8.12
N ARG A 32 -1.94 3.15 -8.52
CA ARG A 32 -2.17 4.28 -7.61
C ARG A 32 -3.19 3.96 -6.51
N SER A 33 -4.25 3.23 -6.85
CA SER A 33 -5.27 2.82 -5.88
C SER A 33 -4.70 1.92 -4.77
N LEU A 34 -3.81 0.98 -5.13
CA LEU A 34 -3.16 0.12 -4.14
C LEU A 34 -2.18 0.92 -3.28
N LEU A 35 -1.46 1.88 -3.86
CA LEU A 35 -0.53 2.71 -3.10
C LEU A 35 -1.27 3.54 -2.05
N ILE A 36 -2.40 4.15 -2.41
CA ILE A 36 -3.24 4.90 -1.48
C ILE A 36 -3.70 4.00 -0.33
N LEU A 37 -4.21 2.80 -0.63
CA LEU A 37 -4.65 1.84 0.39
C LEU A 37 -3.49 1.43 1.32
N ILE A 38 -2.31 1.18 0.77
CA ILE A 38 -1.11 0.87 1.55
C ILE A 38 -0.76 2.03 2.48
N CYS A 39 -0.70 3.27 1.97
CA CYS A 39 -0.37 4.44 2.78
C CYS A 39 -1.38 4.67 3.91
N LEU A 40 -2.67 4.49 3.62
CA LEU A 40 -3.75 4.60 4.58
C LEU A 40 -3.70 3.51 5.66
N SER A 41 -3.41 2.26 5.30
CA SER A 41 -3.21 1.17 6.27
C SER A 41 -1.91 1.34 7.08
N LEU A 42 -0.82 1.80 6.46
CA LEU A 42 0.41 2.12 7.21
C LEU A 42 0.16 3.18 8.28
N LEU A 43 -0.59 4.24 7.94
CA LEU A 43 -0.97 5.28 8.89
C LEU A 43 -1.85 4.71 10.02
N GLY A 44 -2.89 3.95 9.69
CA GLY A 44 -3.76 3.34 10.68
C GLY A 44 -3.04 2.34 11.59
N SER A 45 -2.10 1.57 11.05
CA SER A 45 -1.26 0.63 11.81
C SER A 45 -0.32 1.36 12.77
N CYS A 46 0.29 2.47 12.33
CA CYS A 46 1.09 3.34 13.20
C CYS A 46 0.23 3.93 14.33
N LEU A 47 -0.95 4.45 14.03
CA LEU A 47 -1.88 4.95 15.05
C LEU A 47 -2.31 3.85 16.01
N THR A 48 -2.56 2.64 15.52
CA THR A 48 -2.93 1.49 16.34
C THR A 48 -1.81 1.13 17.31
N LEU A 49 -0.55 1.17 16.89
CA LEU A 49 0.59 0.95 17.78
C LEU A 49 0.71 2.03 18.84
N VAL A 50 0.60 3.31 18.47
CA VAL A 50 0.68 4.43 19.41
C VAL A 50 -0.41 4.32 20.47
N ILE A 51 -1.65 4.02 20.06
CA ILE A 51 -2.76 3.85 21.02
C ILE A 51 -2.57 2.58 21.86
N SER A 52 -2.07 1.49 21.27
CA SER A 52 -1.79 0.24 22.01
C SER A 52 -0.63 0.38 23.01
N MET A 53 0.21 1.41 22.90
CA MET A 53 1.22 1.69 23.94
C MET A 53 0.60 2.29 25.21
N LEU A 54 -0.60 2.88 25.14
CA LEU A 54 -1.27 3.49 26.30
C LEU A 54 -1.84 2.45 27.27
N ASP A 55 -2.19 1.28 26.76
CA ASP A 55 -2.71 0.13 27.52
C ASP A 55 -1.79 -1.09 27.43
N LEU A 56 -0.58 -0.94 26.87
CA LEU A 56 0.34 -2.02 26.54
C LEU A 56 -0.31 -3.17 25.74
N GLY A 57 -1.39 -2.91 25.01
CA GLY A 57 -2.12 -3.92 24.24
C GLY A 57 -3.03 -4.82 25.06
N TYR A 58 -3.19 -4.60 26.37
CA TYR A 58 -4.06 -5.44 27.22
C TYR A 58 -5.52 -5.46 26.76
N LEU A 59 -6.05 -4.34 26.22
CA LEU A 59 -7.46 -4.26 25.80
C LEU A 59 -7.74 -5.01 24.50
N SER A 60 -6.69 -5.45 23.79
CA SER A 60 -6.78 -6.25 22.56
C SER A 60 -6.08 -7.61 22.70
N MET A 61 -5.80 -8.04 23.93
CA MET A 61 -5.05 -9.28 24.25
C MET A 61 -3.73 -9.38 23.47
N TRP A 62 -3.03 -8.25 23.30
CA TRP A 62 -1.81 -8.12 22.51
C TRP A 62 -1.94 -8.40 21.01
N LEU A 63 -3.13 -8.75 20.53
CA LEU A 63 -3.30 -9.15 19.14
C LEU A 63 -3.22 -7.93 18.20
N ALA A 64 -3.92 -6.83 18.50
CA ALA A 64 -3.89 -5.63 17.66
C ALA A 64 -2.46 -5.07 17.44
N PRO A 65 -1.62 -4.87 18.48
CA PRO A 65 -0.26 -4.38 18.26
C PRO A 65 0.61 -5.38 17.48
N CYS A 66 0.50 -6.69 17.73
CA CYS A 66 1.24 -7.68 16.94
C CYS A 66 0.83 -7.65 15.45
N VAL A 67 -0.47 -7.62 15.18
CA VAL A 67 -1.00 -7.60 13.80
C VAL A 67 -0.66 -6.29 13.10
N ALA A 68 -0.65 -5.16 13.82
CA ALA A 68 -0.17 -3.88 13.30
C ALA A 68 1.31 -3.95 12.88
N ILE A 69 2.19 -4.57 13.68
CA ILE A 69 3.60 -4.78 13.29
C ILE A 69 3.70 -5.63 12.03
N TYR A 70 2.99 -6.76 11.97
CA TYR A 70 2.97 -7.60 10.76
C TYR A 70 2.44 -6.83 9.54
N THR A 71 1.44 -5.98 9.72
CA THR A 71 0.87 -5.14 8.66
C THR A 71 1.88 -4.12 8.14
N LEU A 72 2.62 -3.47 9.03
CA LEU A 72 3.73 -2.57 8.66
C LEU A 72 4.79 -3.32 7.85
N ILE A 73 5.26 -4.47 8.33
CA ILE A 73 6.27 -5.29 7.65
C ILE A 73 5.77 -5.72 6.27
N PHE A 74 4.53 -6.21 6.19
CA PHE A 74 3.90 -6.63 4.96
C PHE A 74 3.82 -5.49 3.93
N HIS A 75 3.31 -4.33 4.32
CA HIS A 75 3.13 -3.20 3.43
C HIS A 75 4.46 -2.56 3.00
N ILE A 76 5.42 -2.40 3.92
CA ILE A 76 6.78 -1.94 3.59
C ILE A 76 7.45 -2.93 2.64
N GLY A 77 7.37 -4.24 2.94
CA GLY A 77 7.91 -5.30 2.08
C GLY A 77 7.30 -5.28 0.68
N THR A 78 5.98 -5.11 0.59
CA THR A 78 5.25 -4.99 -0.68
C THR A 78 5.77 -3.80 -1.50
N ILE A 79 5.95 -2.63 -0.88
CA ILE A 79 6.51 -1.44 -1.56
C ILE A 79 7.95 -1.71 -2.02
N LEU A 80 8.78 -2.31 -1.18
CA LEU A 80 10.18 -2.61 -1.53
C LEU A 80 10.29 -3.61 -2.68
N ILE A 81 9.46 -4.66 -2.67
CA ILE A 81 9.40 -5.67 -3.73
C ILE A 81 8.93 -5.04 -5.05
N ALA A 82 7.91 -4.19 -5.00
CA ALA A 82 7.41 -3.51 -6.19
C ALA A 82 8.45 -2.56 -6.81
N ARG A 83 9.29 -1.92 -5.99
CA ARG A 83 10.33 -0.99 -6.46
C ARG A 83 11.62 -1.66 -6.93
N ARG A 84 11.83 -2.95 -6.69
CA ARG A 84 13.05 -3.62 -7.16
C ARG A 84 13.00 -3.81 -8.68
N PRO A 85 14.08 -3.45 -9.42
CA PRO A 85 14.20 -3.83 -10.81
C PRO A 85 14.16 -5.35 -10.92
N ARG A 86 13.38 -5.86 -11.87
CA ARG A 86 13.17 -7.31 -12.04
C ARG A 86 13.82 -7.81 -13.32
N VAL A 87 14.53 -8.93 -13.19
CA VAL A 87 14.94 -9.75 -14.32
C VAL A 87 13.68 -10.26 -15.04
N PRO A 88 13.62 -10.29 -16.38
CA PRO A 88 12.42 -10.63 -17.16
C PRO A 88 11.71 -11.94 -16.78
N ASP A 89 12.45 -12.93 -16.26
CA ASP A 89 11.95 -14.26 -15.90
C ASP A 89 11.67 -14.44 -14.40
N ALA A 90 11.84 -13.39 -13.58
CA ALA A 90 11.59 -13.48 -12.15
C ALA A 90 10.07 -13.46 -11.84
N PRO A 91 9.60 -14.27 -10.88
CA PRO A 91 8.19 -14.30 -10.50
C PRO A 91 7.72 -12.95 -9.94
N SER A 92 6.49 -12.55 -10.25
CA SER A 92 5.96 -11.23 -9.90
C SER A 92 5.57 -11.08 -8.43
N TYR A 93 5.38 -12.18 -7.69
CA TYR A 93 4.87 -12.22 -6.32
C TYR A 93 3.56 -11.42 -6.07
N PHE A 94 2.87 -10.95 -7.11
CA PHE A 94 1.69 -10.08 -6.96
C PHE A 94 0.52 -10.84 -6.35
N SER A 95 0.19 -12.01 -6.91
CA SER A 95 -0.85 -12.89 -6.37
C SER A 95 -0.53 -13.35 -4.94
N THR A 96 0.75 -13.53 -4.61
CA THR A 96 1.20 -13.84 -3.24
C THR A 96 0.91 -12.67 -2.30
N ALA A 97 1.21 -11.43 -2.71
CA ALA A 97 0.89 -10.24 -1.91
C ALA A 97 -0.62 -10.09 -1.68
N ILE A 98 -1.45 -10.38 -2.68
CA ILE A 98 -2.91 -10.35 -2.57
C ILE A 98 -3.40 -11.41 -1.57
N PHE A 99 -2.91 -12.64 -1.71
CA PHE A 99 -3.25 -13.74 -0.80
C PHE A 99 -2.85 -13.43 0.66
N CYS A 100 -1.63 -12.93 0.87
CA CYS A 100 -1.19 -12.46 2.19
C CYS A 100 -2.07 -11.32 2.71
N GLY A 101 -2.52 -10.42 1.84
CA GLY A 101 -3.48 -9.37 2.19
C GLY A 101 -4.80 -9.93 2.72
N TYR A 102 -5.38 -10.95 2.07
CA TYR A 102 -6.59 -11.61 2.58
C TYR A 102 -6.39 -12.27 3.94
N LEU A 103 -5.28 -12.99 4.13
CA LEU A 103 -4.96 -13.62 5.42
C LEU A 103 -4.81 -12.57 6.53
N LEU A 104 -4.10 -11.47 6.24
CA LEU A 104 -3.89 -10.40 7.19
C LEU A 104 -5.20 -9.68 7.54
N ALA A 105 -6.08 -9.46 6.57
CA ALA A 105 -7.42 -8.91 6.81
C ALA A 105 -8.26 -9.83 7.71
N LEU A 106 -8.16 -11.15 7.52
CA LEU A 106 -8.84 -12.12 8.39
C LEU A 106 -8.29 -12.08 9.83
N ILE A 107 -6.97 -11.95 9.98
CA ILE A 107 -6.35 -11.80 11.30
C ILE A 107 -6.81 -10.50 11.99
N TRP A 108 -6.88 -9.38 11.25
CA TRP A 108 -7.47 -8.14 11.76
C TRP A 108 -8.94 -8.30 12.18
N LEU A 109 -9.71 -9.09 11.44
CA LEU A 109 -11.10 -9.38 11.80
C LEU A 109 -11.19 -10.17 13.11
N VAL A 110 -10.31 -11.15 13.30
CA VAL A 110 -10.20 -11.88 14.58
C VAL A 110 -9.78 -10.94 15.72
N ALA A 111 -8.82 -10.05 15.48
CA ALA A 111 -8.42 -9.04 16.46
C ALA A 111 -9.56 -8.10 16.84
N PHE A 112 -10.36 -7.68 15.87
CA PHE A 112 -11.57 -6.89 16.10
C PHE A 112 -12.59 -7.63 16.95
N ILE A 113 -12.90 -8.90 16.62
CA ILE A 113 -13.84 -9.72 17.39
C ILE A 113 -13.35 -9.87 18.84
N LEU A 114 -12.08 -10.17 19.06
CA LEU A 114 -11.51 -10.29 20.40
C LEU A 114 -11.56 -8.97 21.18
N THR A 115 -11.24 -7.85 20.52
CA THR A 115 -11.33 -6.51 21.15
C THR A 115 -12.78 -6.18 21.53
N LEU A 116 -13.77 -6.55 20.71
CA LEU A 116 -15.19 -6.44 21.05
C LEU A 116 -15.59 -7.33 22.23
N LEU A 117 -15.14 -8.59 22.26
CA LEU A 117 -15.41 -9.50 23.37
C LEU A 117 -14.84 -8.96 24.68
N VAL A 118 -13.62 -8.44 24.66
CA VAL A 118 -13.00 -7.79 25.83
C VAL A 118 -13.83 -6.58 26.27
N LEU A 119 -14.26 -5.73 25.33
CA LEU A 119 -15.12 -4.57 25.62
C LEU A 119 -16.46 -4.97 26.23
N MET A 120 -17.07 -6.07 25.76
CA MET A 120 -18.37 -6.55 26.24
C MET A 120 -18.27 -7.40 27.51
N SER A 121 -17.10 -7.99 27.80
CA SER A 121 -16.93 -8.83 28.99
C SER A 121 -16.86 -7.96 30.24
N SER A 122 -17.96 -7.90 30.98
CA SER A 122 -18.01 -7.21 32.28
C SER A 122 -17.32 -7.99 33.41
N GLN A 123 -16.90 -9.24 33.16
CA GLN A 123 -16.49 -10.17 34.22
C GLN A 123 -14.98 -10.45 34.30
N VAL A 124 -14.17 -10.07 33.32
CA VAL A 124 -12.73 -10.31 33.37
C VAL A 124 -12.01 -9.09 33.94
N ALA A 125 -11.78 -9.11 35.26
CA ALA A 125 -11.24 -7.97 36.03
C ALA A 125 -9.96 -7.37 35.41
N TYR A 126 -9.08 -8.20 34.85
CA TYR A 126 -7.76 -7.77 34.34
C TYR A 126 -7.79 -6.95 33.05
N HIS A 127 -8.89 -6.98 32.29
CA HIS A 127 -9.02 -6.26 31.01
C HIS A 127 -9.96 -5.05 31.10
N GLN A 128 -10.39 -4.68 32.31
CA GLN A 128 -11.19 -3.49 32.50
C GLN A 128 -10.31 -2.23 32.51
N VAL A 129 -10.77 -1.18 31.83
CA VAL A 129 -10.10 0.13 31.83
C VAL A 129 -9.85 0.65 33.25
N SER A 130 -10.83 0.49 34.15
CA SER A 130 -10.70 0.87 35.56
C SER A 130 -9.55 0.16 36.27
N TYR A 131 -9.39 -1.14 36.03
CA TYR A 131 -8.31 -1.93 36.60
C TYR A 131 -6.94 -1.46 36.07
N LEU A 132 -6.82 -1.26 34.75
CA LEU A 132 -5.57 -0.81 34.13
C LEU A 132 -5.18 0.61 34.59
N GLN A 133 -6.16 1.51 34.75
CA GLN A 133 -5.95 2.85 35.30
C GLN A 133 -5.42 2.81 36.74
N GLN A 134 -5.95 1.90 37.58
CA GLN A 134 -5.45 1.71 38.94
C GLN A 134 -3.99 1.24 38.99
N HIS A 135 -3.51 0.57 37.93
CA HIS A 135 -2.12 0.12 37.79
C HIS A 135 -1.22 1.13 37.07
N GLY A 136 -1.67 2.38 36.91
CA GLY A 136 -0.87 3.49 36.39
C GLY A 136 -0.81 3.58 34.86
N LEU A 137 -1.62 2.79 34.13
CA LEU A 137 -1.69 2.90 32.68
C LEU A 137 -2.60 4.07 32.25
N PRO A 138 -2.16 4.94 31.33
CA PRO A 138 -2.93 6.10 30.86
C PRO A 138 -4.06 5.72 29.87
N CYS A 139 -4.68 4.55 30.06
CA CYS A 139 -5.79 4.10 29.22
C CYS A 139 -7.11 4.73 29.66
N THR A 140 -8.05 4.91 28.73
CA THR A 140 -9.39 5.43 29.00
C THR A 140 -10.43 4.67 28.18
N VAL A 141 -11.71 4.86 28.51
CA VAL A 141 -12.81 4.32 27.69
C VAL A 141 -12.72 4.86 26.24
N HIS A 142 -12.20 6.07 26.07
CA HIS A 142 -11.99 6.65 24.74
C HIS A 142 -10.89 5.93 23.96
N THR A 143 -9.77 5.58 24.59
CA THR A 143 -8.69 4.84 23.90
C THR A 143 -9.17 3.46 23.46
N GLN A 144 -9.97 2.78 24.28
CA GLN A 144 -10.57 1.49 23.91
C GLN A 144 -11.51 1.61 22.71
N ARG A 145 -12.38 2.64 22.68
CA ARG A 145 -13.26 2.90 21.53
C ARG A 145 -12.48 3.22 20.27
N ILE A 146 -11.39 3.98 20.39
CA ILE A 146 -10.49 4.29 19.27
C ILE A 146 -9.82 3.01 18.77
N GLN A 147 -9.36 2.10 19.63
CA GLN A 147 -8.82 0.79 19.21
C GLN A 147 -9.84 -0.03 18.43
N VAL A 148 -11.10 -0.09 18.89
CA VAL A 148 -12.18 -0.76 18.15
C VAL A 148 -12.40 -0.12 16.78
N PHE A 149 -12.39 1.21 16.69
CA PHE A 149 -12.51 1.90 15.41
C PHE A 149 -11.33 1.62 14.47
N LEU A 150 -10.09 1.69 14.99
CA LEU A 150 -8.87 1.45 14.23
C LEU A 150 -8.76 0.00 13.75
N THR A 151 -9.16 -0.98 14.57
CA THR A 151 -9.19 -2.39 14.16
C THR A 151 -10.17 -2.62 13.00
N VAL A 152 -11.38 -2.04 13.04
CA VAL A 152 -12.32 -2.09 11.89
C VAL A 152 -11.74 -1.41 10.67
N TYR A 153 -11.14 -0.23 10.85
CA TYR A 153 -10.49 0.51 9.78
C TYR A 153 -9.43 -0.35 9.07
N GLU A 154 -8.58 -1.05 9.82
CA GLU A 154 -7.55 -1.93 9.24
C GLU A 154 -8.14 -3.15 8.52
N VAL A 155 -9.22 -3.76 9.04
CA VAL A 155 -9.96 -4.80 8.29
C VAL A 155 -10.38 -4.28 6.91
N VAL A 156 -10.92 -3.06 6.86
CA VAL A 156 -11.39 -2.44 5.62
C VAL A 156 -10.22 -2.06 4.71
N MET A 157 -9.14 -1.49 5.23
CA MET A 157 -8.00 -1.06 4.41
C MET A 157 -7.22 -2.24 3.85
N VAL A 158 -6.86 -3.23 4.68
CA VAL A 158 -6.11 -4.42 4.26
C VAL A 158 -6.99 -5.32 3.39
N GLY A 159 -8.26 -5.50 3.76
CA GLY A 159 -9.23 -6.23 2.93
C GLY A 159 -9.49 -5.54 1.60
N GLY A 160 -9.62 -4.21 1.60
CA GLY A 160 -9.76 -3.39 0.41
C GLY A 160 -8.53 -3.47 -0.50
N PHE A 161 -7.33 -3.52 0.06
CA PHE A 161 -6.09 -3.79 -0.68
C PHE A 161 -6.16 -5.15 -1.40
N ALA A 162 -6.55 -6.21 -0.68
CA ALA A 162 -6.65 -7.56 -1.26
C ALA A 162 -7.71 -7.65 -2.36
N VAL A 163 -8.92 -7.15 -2.11
CA VAL A 163 -10.01 -7.13 -3.10
C VAL A 163 -9.64 -6.29 -4.33
N LYS A 164 -9.05 -5.11 -4.12
CA LYS A 164 -8.63 -4.27 -5.25
C LYS A 164 -7.50 -4.91 -6.05
N GLY A 165 -6.55 -5.56 -5.38
CA GLY A 165 -5.47 -6.30 -6.02
C GLY A 165 -6.00 -7.47 -6.85
N HIS A 166 -6.95 -8.24 -6.29
CA HIS A 166 -7.63 -9.33 -6.99
C HIS A 166 -8.37 -8.81 -8.24
N SER A 167 -9.12 -7.71 -8.12
CA SER A 167 -9.79 -7.08 -9.27
C SER A 167 -8.82 -6.68 -10.38
N ILE A 168 -7.60 -6.24 -10.03
CA ILE A 168 -6.56 -5.93 -11.02
C ILE A 168 -6.04 -7.21 -11.69
N VAL A 169 -5.88 -8.30 -10.94
CA VAL A 169 -5.51 -9.61 -11.51
C VAL A 169 -6.56 -10.10 -12.50
N GLU A 170 -7.85 -9.93 -12.20
CA GLU A 170 -8.91 -10.32 -13.11
C GLU A 170 -8.93 -9.48 -14.40
N SER A 171 -8.62 -8.17 -14.32
CA SER A 171 -8.66 -7.28 -15.48
C SER A 171 -7.40 -7.30 -16.34
N GLU A 172 -6.22 -7.46 -15.72
CA GLU A 172 -4.91 -7.32 -16.40
C GLU A 172 -4.11 -8.63 -16.44
N GLY A 173 -4.58 -9.69 -15.78
CA GLY A 173 -3.87 -10.96 -15.62
C GLY A 173 -3.01 -11.03 -14.35
N PRO A 174 -2.37 -12.19 -14.09
CA PRO A 174 -1.62 -12.45 -12.86
C PRO A 174 -0.35 -11.61 -12.68
N ASP A 175 0.09 -10.90 -13.73
CA ASP A 175 1.25 -10.02 -13.69
C ASP A 175 0.97 -8.68 -14.39
N PRO A 176 0.26 -7.76 -13.70
CA PRO A 176 -0.12 -6.49 -14.28
C PRO A 176 1.09 -5.65 -14.65
N HIS A 177 1.07 -5.02 -15.83
CA HIS A 177 2.20 -4.25 -16.35
C HIS A 177 2.66 -3.13 -15.40
N ASN A 178 1.72 -2.54 -14.65
CA ASN A 178 1.97 -1.45 -13.71
C ASN A 178 2.61 -1.90 -12.38
N TRP A 179 2.74 -3.21 -12.17
CA TRP A 179 3.40 -3.82 -11.01
C TRP A 179 4.90 -4.04 -11.21
N ARG A 180 5.37 -3.95 -12.46
CA ARG A 180 6.80 -4.04 -12.80
C ARG A 180 7.40 -2.64 -12.77
N TYR A 181 8.53 -2.47 -12.07
CA TYR A 181 9.35 -1.26 -12.24
C TYR A 181 9.89 -1.25 -13.66
N ALA A 182 9.45 -0.29 -14.47
CA ALA A 182 9.88 -0.18 -15.86
C ALA A 182 11.32 0.32 -15.91
N GLU A 183 12.26 -0.57 -16.21
CA GLU A 183 13.68 -0.26 -16.45
C GLU A 183 13.90 0.51 -17.78
N HIS A 184 12.83 0.85 -18.49
CA HIS A 184 12.88 1.44 -19.83
C HIS A 184 13.42 2.88 -19.91
N ALA A 185 13.76 3.53 -18.79
CA ALA A 185 14.32 4.88 -18.83
C ALA A 185 15.83 4.92 -19.17
N SER A 186 16.58 3.81 -19.00
CA SER A 186 18.02 3.79 -19.29
C SER A 186 18.37 3.34 -20.71
N LEU A 187 17.53 2.51 -21.34
CA LEU A 187 17.77 1.98 -22.70
C LEU A 187 17.48 3.00 -23.82
N ASP A 188 16.68 4.03 -23.57
CA ASP A 188 16.43 5.08 -24.57
C ASP A 188 17.62 6.03 -24.73
N LEU A 189 18.54 6.15 -23.77
CA LEU A 189 19.70 7.04 -23.92
C LEU A 189 20.75 6.47 -24.88
N GLU A 190 21.05 5.17 -24.80
CA GLU A 190 22.02 4.52 -25.69
C GLU A 190 21.51 4.45 -27.14
N SER A 191 20.22 4.19 -27.34
CA SER A 191 19.62 4.21 -28.68
C SER A 191 19.56 5.62 -29.28
N VAL A 192 19.36 6.65 -28.45
CA VAL A 192 19.45 8.05 -28.87
C VAL A 192 20.89 8.42 -29.20
N ILE A 193 21.89 8.01 -28.41
CA ILE A 193 23.31 8.28 -28.70
C ILE A 193 23.76 7.59 -29.99
N SER A 194 23.33 6.34 -30.23
CA SER A 194 23.61 5.60 -31.47
C SER A 194 22.97 6.22 -32.73
N LEU A 195 21.95 7.06 -32.60
CA LEU A 195 21.34 7.78 -33.72
C LEU A 195 22.10 9.07 -34.07
N TYR A 196 23.05 9.50 -33.23
CA TYR A 196 23.89 10.69 -33.42
C TYR A 196 25.37 10.36 -33.72
N GLU A 197 25.75 9.08 -33.80
CA GLU A 197 27.02 8.61 -34.36
C GLU A 197 26.82 8.10 -35.80
#